data_AF-J9FEG8-F1
#
_entry.id   AF-J9FEG8-F1
#
_cell.length_a   1.000
_cell.length_b   1.000
_cell.length_c   1.000
_cell.angle_alpha   90.00
_cell.angle_beta   90.00
_cell.angle_gamma   90.00
#
_symmetry.space_group_name_H-M   'P 1'
#
loop_
_entity.id
_entity.type
_entity.pdbx_description
1 polymer ?
#
loop_
_entity_poly.entity_id
_entity_poly.type
_entity_poly.pdbx_seq_one_letter_code
_entity_poly.pdbx_strand_id
1 'polypeptide(L)'
;ASDNAQVVDTKDFETPVYARYLRLYFPVNQLNTNAVGSGVSITELTVNGMRLNGTVDYCTLTDTFIEKTFPNEAATADLQLPAWLTMTWKAQNGAERPIQVLAEWNTEGFDALQDGKMDLLGAPATTAMVTNSQKLAAVQPILKGVIPTATPKPTAEPTAEPTAPGTDRRAHGSTDSYPDRP
;
A
#
# COMPACT_ATOMS: atom_id res chain seq x y z
N ALA A 1 20.19 3.33 45.63
CA ALA A 1 18.88 2.77 45.32
C ALA A 1 18.71 2.88 43.81
N SER A 2 18.76 1.77 43.06
CA SER A 2 18.43 1.84 41.64
C SER A 2 16.91 1.91 41.53
N ASP A 3 16.39 2.96 40.90
CA ASP A 3 15.00 3.00 40.50
C ASP A 3 14.71 1.78 39.62
N ASN A 4 13.98 0.81 40.17
CA ASN A 4 13.31 -0.22 39.41
C ASN A 4 12.15 0.44 38.66
N ALA A 5 12.47 1.25 37.65
CA ALA A 5 11.48 1.75 36.73
C ALA A 5 10.85 0.52 36.05
N GLN A 6 9.61 0.22 36.39
CA GLN A 6 8.83 -0.82 35.73
C GLN A 6 8.72 -0.42 34.25
N VAL A 7 9.40 -1.16 33.37
CA VAL A 7 9.31 -0.95 31.94
C VAL A 7 7.96 -1.49 31.49
N VAL A 8 7.10 -0.59 31.03
CA VAL A 8 5.81 -0.90 30.43
C VAL A 8 5.90 -0.58 28.95
N ASP A 9 5.58 -1.56 28.12
CA ASP A 9 5.43 -1.37 26.67
C ASP A 9 3.96 -1.52 26.30
N THR A 10 3.47 -0.61 25.47
CA THR A 10 2.06 -0.52 25.07
C THR A 10 1.97 -0.43 23.56
N LYS A 11 1.19 -1.33 22.97
CA LYS A 11 0.84 -1.29 21.55
C LYS A 11 -0.65 -1.06 21.39
N ASP A 12 -0.99 0.10 20.86
CA ASP A 12 -2.36 0.42 20.47
C ASP A 12 -2.60 0.14 18.98
N PHE A 13 -3.82 -0.33 18.69
CA PHE A 13 -4.32 -0.54 17.34
C PHE A 13 -5.45 0.45 17.09
N GLU A 14 -5.29 1.32 16.10
CA GLU A 14 -6.30 2.32 15.74
C GLU A 14 -7.62 1.66 15.33
N THR A 15 -7.53 0.61 14.51
CA THR A 15 -8.65 -0.28 14.23
C THR A 15 -8.48 -1.58 15.02
N PRO A 16 -9.49 -2.04 15.78
CA PRO A 16 -9.38 -3.29 16.50
C PRO A 16 -9.08 -4.45 15.56
N VAL A 17 -8.23 -5.38 16.01
CA VAL A 17 -7.80 -6.54 15.21
C VAL A 17 -8.57 -7.77 15.66
N TYR A 18 -9.16 -8.49 14.71
CA TYR A 18 -9.69 -9.82 14.95
C TYR A 18 -8.58 -10.85 14.79
N ALA A 19 -8.20 -11.47 15.91
CA ALA A 19 -7.22 -12.55 15.93
C ALA A 19 -7.62 -13.61 16.96
N ARG A 20 -7.22 -14.86 16.69
CA ARG A 20 -7.38 -15.98 17.63
C ARG A 20 -6.13 -16.20 18.50
N TYR A 21 -4.97 -15.84 17.97
CA TYR A 21 -3.68 -16.08 18.61
C TYR A 21 -2.87 -14.81 18.61
N LEU A 22 -2.17 -14.57 19.72
CA LEU A 22 -1.18 -13.51 19.85
C LEU A 22 0.17 -14.17 20.04
N ARG A 23 1.18 -13.68 19.31
CA ARG A 23 2.57 -14.10 19.45
C ARG A 23 3.41 -12.91 19.83
N LEU A 24 4.02 -12.97 21.01
CA LEU A 24 5.10 -12.07 21.40
C LEU A 24 6.41 -12.67 20.89
N TYR A 25 7.15 -11.91 20.10
CA TYR A 25 8.41 -12.36 19.50
C TYR A 25 9.54 -11.44 19.94
N PHE A 26 10.54 -12.04 20.59
CA PHE A 26 11.72 -11.36 21.09
C PHE A 26 12.96 -11.84 20.32
N PRO A 27 13.41 -11.12 19.29
CA PRO A 27 14.57 -11.52 18.50
C PRO A 27 15.85 -11.39 19.34
N VAL A 28 16.64 -12.47 19.37
CA VAL A 28 17.83 -12.60 20.24
C VAL A 28 18.86 -11.48 19.98
N ASN A 29 18.99 -11.04 18.74
CA ASN A 29 19.91 -9.97 18.34
C ASN A 29 19.42 -8.55 18.67
N GLN A 30 18.21 -8.39 19.20
CA GLN A 30 17.66 -7.11 19.66
C GLN A 30 17.40 -7.09 21.16
N LEU A 31 17.79 -8.15 21.88
CA LEU A 31 17.78 -8.15 23.34
C LEU A 31 18.96 -7.36 23.88
N ASN A 32 18.78 -6.77 25.06
CA ASN A 32 19.85 -6.08 25.76
C ASN A 32 21.01 -7.04 26.07
N THR A 33 22.13 -6.88 25.36
CA THR A 33 23.32 -7.73 25.49
C THR A 33 24.13 -7.46 26.77
N ASN A 34 23.82 -6.38 27.50
CA ASN A 34 24.44 -6.07 28.79
C ASN A 34 23.68 -6.66 29.99
N ALA A 35 22.58 -7.37 29.76
CA ALA A 35 21.82 -8.02 30.82
C ALA A 35 22.54 -9.29 31.31
N VAL A 36 22.62 -9.48 32.63
CA VAL A 36 23.27 -10.65 33.27
C VAL A 36 22.43 -11.94 33.14
N GLY A 37 21.18 -11.84 32.67
CA GLY A 37 20.25 -12.96 32.48
C GLY A 37 20.14 -13.41 31.02
N SER A 38 19.94 -14.71 30.79
CA SER A 38 19.84 -15.32 29.46
C SER A 38 18.40 -15.42 28.93
N GLY A 39 17.45 -14.63 29.45
CA GLY A 39 16.04 -14.78 29.12
C GLY A 39 15.23 -13.49 29.24
N VAL A 40 14.04 -13.52 28.65
CA VAL A 40 13.03 -12.46 28.75
C VAL A 40 12.05 -12.84 29.85
N SER A 41 11.81 -11.94 30.80
CA SER A 41 10.80 -12.11 31.85
C SER A 41 9.70 -11.07 31.68
N ILE A 42 8.45 -11.51 31.70
CA ILE A 42 7.26 -10.66 31.60
C ILE A 42 6.50 -10.82 32.91
N THR A 43 6.30 -9.72 33.62
CA THR A 43 5.53 -9.72 34.88
C THR A 43 4.04 -9.77 34.62
N GLU A 44 3.57 -9.04 33.60
CA GLU A 44 2.16 -8.93 33.27
C GLU A 44 1.96 -8.77 31.75
N LEU A 45 0.92 -9.39 31.22
CA LEU A 45 0.43 -9.20 29.85
C LEU A 45 -1.06 -8.91 29.90
N THR A 46 -1.44 -7.72 29.43
CA THR A 46 -2.84 -7.29 29.36
C THR A 46 -3.25 -7.12 27.90
N VAL A 47 -4.38 -7.73 27.52
CA VAL A 47 -4.97 -7.61 26.19
C VAL A 47 -6.37 -7.03 26.34
N ASN A 48 -6.54 -5.80 25.88
CA ASN A 48 -7.83 -5.14 25.86
C ASN A 48 -8.51 -5.35 24.51
N GLY A 49 -9.80 -5.66 24.52
CA GLY A 49 -10.54 -5.94 23.29
C GLY A 49 -12.04 -5.86 23.47
N MET A 50 -12.75 -6.03 22.36
CA MET A 50 -14.20 -6.10 22.35
C MET A 50 -14.65 -7.55 22.50
N ARG A 51 -15.60 -7.77 23.41
CA ARG A 51 -16.24 -9.09 23.54
C ARG A 51 -17.29 -9.26 22.44
N LEU A 52 -17.20 -10.36 21.69
CA LEU A 52 -18.25 -10.81 20.80
C LEU A 52 -19.32 -11.57 21.58
N ASN A 53 -20.58 -11.19 21.39
CA ASN A 53 -21.74 -11.85 21.99
C ASN A 53 -22.50 -12.63 20.91
N GLY A 54 -22.02 -13.82 20.59
CA GLY A 54 -22.58 -14.70 19.55
C GLY A 54 -21.84 -14.61 18.22
N THR A 55 -22.44 -15.21 17.19
CA THR A 55 -21.91 -15.20 15.82
C THR A 55 -22.12 -13.82 15.18
N VAL A 56 -21.07 -13.32 14.53
CA VAL A 56 -21.10 -12.09 13.72
C VAL A 56 -20.78 -12.40 12.27
N ASP A 57 -21.28 -11.58 11.36
CA ASP A 57 -21.02 -11.71 9.92
C ASP A 57 -20.38 -10.43 9.40
N TYR A 58 -19.45 -10.57 8.45
CA TYR A 58 -18.87 -9.39 7.78
C TYR A 58 -19.96 -8.65 6.99
N CYS A 59 -20.00 -7.33 7.18
CA CYS A 59 -21.02 -6.48 6.57
C CYS A 59 -20.53 -5.81 5.30
N THR A 60 -19.35 -5.17 5.34
CA THR A 60 -18.76 -4.49 4.17
C THR A 60 -17.23 -4.61 4.17
N LEU A 61 -16.66 -4.69 2.96
CA LEU A 61 -15.24 -4.48 2.71
C LEU A 61 -14.99 -3.03 2.34
N THR A 62 -14.04 -2.40 3.04
CA THR A 62 -13.74 -0.98 2.86
C THR A 62 -12.47 -0.74 2.06
N ASP A 63 -11.56 -1.71 2.00
CA ASP A 63 -10.34 -1.56 1.24
C ASP A 63 -10.60 -1.53 -0.26
N THR A 64 -9.83 -0.71 -0.96
CA THR A 64 -9.79 -0.64 -2.41
C THR A 64 -8.35 -0.81 -2.88
N PHE A 65 -8.17 -1.59 -3.95
CA PHE A 65 -6.85 -1.91 -4.47
C PHE A 65 -6.70 -1.40 -5.89
N ILE A 66 -5.57 -0.76 -6.16
CA ILE A 66 -5.19 -0.30 -7.50
C ILE A 66 -4.43 -1.41 -8.24
N GLU A 67 -4.49 -1.39 -9.58
CA GLU A 67 -3.77 -2.35 -10.42
C GLU A 67 -2.27 -2.31 -10.10
N LYS A 68 -1.69 -3.47 -9.77
CA LYS A 68 -0.25 -3.62 -9.61
C LYS A 68 0.35 -4.24 -10.86
N THR A 69 1.45 -3.68 -11.34
CA THR A 69 2.15 -4.18 -12.52
C THR A 69 3.41 -4.94 -12.12
N PHE A 70 3.62 -6.10 -12.73
CA PHE A 70 4.78 -6.95 -12.51
C PHE A 70 5.38 -7.41 -13.84
N PRO A 71 6.71 -7.62 -13.90
CA PRO A 71 7.33 -8.25 -15.07
C PRO A 71 6.94 -9.75 -15.14
N ASN A 72 7.19 -10.39 -16.28
CA ASN A 72 6.74 -11.77 -16.51
C ASN A 72 7.46 -12.78 -15.59
N GLU A 73 8.69 -12.49 -15.17
CA GLU A 73 9.49 -13.31 -14.26
C GLU A 73 9.09 -13.19 -12.78
N ALA A 74 8.18 -12.27 -12.42
CA ALA A 74 7.75 -12.09 -11.04
C ALA A 74 7.08 -13.37 -10.49
N ALA A 75 7.43 -13.71 -9.25
CA ALA A 75 6.87 -14.83 -8.51
C ALA A 75 5.90 -14.33 -7.43
N THR A 76 5.07 -15.24 -6.91
CA THR A 76 4.06 -14.92 -5.89
C THR A 76 4.63 -14.17 -4.67
N ALA A 77 5.90 -14.42 -4.31
CA ALA A 77 6.59 -13.72 -3.22
C ALA A 77 6.77 -12.21 -3.47
N ASP A 78 6.77 -11.77 -4.73
CA ASP A 78 6.96 -10.37 -5.14
C ASP A 78 5.68 -9.54 -5.03
N LEU A 79 4.51 -10.19 -4.93
CA LEU A 79 3.21 -9.51 -4.97
C LEU A 79 2.98 -8.52 -3.82
N GLN A 80 3.64 -8.75 -2.68
CA GLN A 80 3.49 -7.95 -1.45
C GLN A 80 2.00 -7.66 -1.16
N LEU A 81 1.19 -8.73 -1.13
CA LEU A 81 -0.24 -8.61 -0.86
C LEU A 81 -0.45 -8.19 0.60
N PRO A 82 -1.44 -7.33 0.87
CA PRO A 82 -1.70 -6.85 2.22
C PRO A 82 -2.19 -8.00 3.10
N ALA A 83 -1.59 -8.14 4.27
CA ALA A 83 -1.95 -9.19 5.22
C ALA A 83 -3.30 -8.95 5.91
N TRP A 84 -3.76 -7.69 5.94
CA TRP A 84 -4.95 -7.27 6.67
C TRP A 84 -5.99 -6.69 5.71
N LEU A 85 -7.25 -7.04 5.96
CA LEU A 85 -8.41 -6.40 5.35
C LEU A 85 -9.19 -5.62 6.40
N THR A 86 -9.65 -4.43 6.03
CA THR A 86 -10.52 -3.57 6.80
C THR A 86 -11.97 -3.88 6.46
N MET A 87 -12.64 -4.56 7.39
CA MET A 87 -14.02 -5.00 7.29
C MET A 87 -14.88 -4.20 8.27
N THR A 88 -16.20 -4.27 8.11
CA THR A 88 -17.13 -3.81 9.15
C THR A 88 -17.93 -4.96 9.74
N TRP A 89 -18.24 -4.84 11.03
CA TRP A 89 -19.24 -5.64 11.72
C TRP A 89 -20.36 -4.76 12.21
N LYS A 90 -21.58 -5.30 12.23
CA LYS A 90 -22.69 -4.70 12.95
C LYS A 90 -22.72 -5.21 14.39
N ALA A 91 -22.50 -4.33 15.34
CA ALA A 91 -22.65 -4.62 16.75
C ALA A 91 -24.13 -4.84 17.12
N GLN A 92 -24.39 -5.45 18.28
CA GLN A 92 -25.74 -5.75 18.76
C GLN A 92 -26.63 -4.50 18.91
N ASN A 93 -26.04 -3.35 19.21
CA ASN A 93 -26.74 -2.06 19.29
C ASN A 93 -26.99 -1.44 17.89
N GLY A 94 -26.69 -2.15 16.81
CA GLY A 94 -26.86 -1.72 15.44
C GLY A 94 -25.73 -0.84 14.89
N ALA A 95 -24.77 -0.43 15.72
CA ALA A 95 -23.63 0.38 15.27
C ALA A 95 -22.67 -0.46 14.43
N GLU A 96 -22.19 0.10 13.33
CA GLU A 96 -21.12 -0.51 12.53
C GLU A 96 -19.76 -0.16 13.14
N ARG A 97 -18.86 -1.15 13.18
CA ARG A 97 -17.51 -0.97 13.68
C ARG A 97 -16.50 -1.53 12.68
N PRO A 98 -15.45 -0.76 12.33
CA PRO A 98 -14.36 -1.29 11.53
C PRO A 98 -13.56 -2.29 12.35
N ILE A 99 -13.06 -3.33 11.67
CA ILE A 99 -12.22 -4.37 12.22
C ILE A 99 -11.15 -4.74 11.18
N GLN A 100 -9.93 -4.97 11.63
CA GLN A 100 -8.88 -5.57 10.80
C GLN A 100 -8.90 -7.08 10.96
N VAL A 101 -8.94 -7.80 9.84
CA VAL A 101 -8.91 -9.26 9.80
C VAL A 101 -7.82 -9.75 8.87
N LEU A 102 -7.27 -10.94 9.12
CA LEU A 102 -6.28 -11.52 8.23
C LEU A 102 -6.90 -11.84 6.86
N ALA A 103 -6.15 -11.51 5.81
CA ALA A 103 -6.47 -11.81 4.43
C ALA A 103 -5.88 -13.18 4.04
N GLU A 104 -6.70 -14.04 3.44
CA GLU A 104 -6.27 -15.25 2.76
C GLU A 104 -6.35 -15.03 1.25
N TRP A 105 -5.18 -14.77 0.64
CA TRP A 105 -5.09 -14.50 -0.79
C TRP A 105 -4.97 -15.79 -1.60
N ASN A 106 -5.87 -15.96 -2.56
CA ASN A 106 -5.73 -16.96 -3.61
C ASN A 106 -4.78 -16.42 -4.69
N THR A 107 -3.61 -17.03 -4.79
CA THR A 107 -2.54 -16.70 -5.74
C THR A 107 -2.39 -17.76 -6.84
N GLU A 108 -3.31 -18.72 -6.89
CA GLU A 108 -3.29 -19.79 -7.89
C GLU A 108 -3.27 -19.20 -9.31
N GLY A 109 -2.38 -19.76 -10.13
CA GLY A 109 -2.20 -19.34 -11.51
C GLY A 109 -1.28 -18.12 -11.71
N PHE A 110 -0.93 -17.34 -10.68
CA PHE A 110 -0.05 -16.17 -10.86
C PHE A 110 1.34 -16.54 -11.39
N ASP A 111 1.99 -17.56 -10.84
CA ASP A 111 3.34 -17.97 -11.26
C ASP A 111 3.35 -18.53 -12.70
N ALA A 112 2.25 -19.16 -13.13
CA ALA A 112 2.09 -19.70 -14.48
C ALA A 112 1.56 -18.66 -15.49
N LEU A 113 1.07 -17.51 -15.01
CA LEU A 113 0.51 -16.46 -15.84
C LEU A 113 1.62 -15.86 -16.72
N GLN A 114 1.35 -15.79 -18.03
CA GLN A 114 2.15 -15.05 -19.01
C GLN A 114 1.67 -13.59 -19.09
N ASP A 115 2.16 -12.80 -20.05
CA ASP A 115 1.70 -11.43 -20.25
C ASP A 115 0.16 -11.33 -20.29
N GLY A 116 -0.42 -10.53 -19.39
CA GLY A 116 -1.86 -10.46 -19.23
C GLY A 116 -2.34 -9.88 -17.92
N LYS A 117 -3.67 -9.84 -17.77
CA LYS A 117 -4.35 -9.35 -16.56
C LYS A 117 -4.93 -10.50 -15.77
N MET A 118 -4.90 -10.40 -14.44
CA MET A 118 -5.65 -11.26 -13.55
C MET A 118 -6.10 -10.52 -12.30
N ASP A 119 -7.16 -11.03 -11.68
CA ASP A 119 -7.63 -10.55 -10.38
C ASP A 119 -7.31 -11.60 -9.33
N LEU A 120 -6.53 -11.22 -8.32
CA LEU A 120 -6.29 -12.05 -7.14
C LEU A 120 -7.37 -11.77 -6.12
N LEU A 121 -7.91 -12.83 -5.51
CA LEU A 121 -8.99 -12.73 -4.53
C LEU A 121 -8.45 -12.92 -3.12
N GLY A 122 -8.70 -11.95 -2.24
CA GLY A 122 -8.36 -12.00 -0.82
C GLY A 122 -9.62 -12.21 0.01
N ALA A 123 -9.80 -13.41 0.57
CA ALA A 123 -10.93 -13.69 1.45
C ALA A 123 -10.60 -13.29 2.91
N PRO A 124 -11.53 -12.73 3.68
CA PRO A 124 -11.32 -12.53 5.10
C PRO A 124 -11.39 -13.87 5.83
N ALA A 125 -10.53 -14.06 6.83
CA ALA A 125 -10.54 -15.27 7.66
C ALA A 125 -11.92 -15.47 8.34
N THR A 126 -12.39 -16.72 8.42
CA THR A 126 -13.67 -17.07 9.06
C THR A 126 -13.48 -18.08 10.19
N THR A 127 -14.45 -18.11 11.12
CA THR A 127 -14.50 -19.07 12.23
C THR A 127 -15.94 -19.49 12.52
N ALA A 128 -16.15 -20.37 13.51
CA ALA A 128 -17.49 -20.71 13.99
C ALA A 128 -18.29 -19.49 14.52
N MET A 129 -17.61 -18.42 14.93
CA MET A 129 -18.23 -17.21 15.49
C MET A 129 -18.17 -16.02 14.54
N VAL A 130 -17.43 -16.11 13.43
CA VAL A 130 -17.29 -15.02 12.45
C VAL A 130 -17.44 -15.58 11.05
N THR A 131 -18.52 -15.20 10.36
CA THR A 131 -18.86 -15.71 9.04
C THR A 131 -18.65 -14.66 7.95
N ASN A 132 -18.67 -15.13 6.70
CA ASN A 132 -18.69 -14.30 5.49
C ASN A 132 -19.83 -14.75 4.57
N SER A 133 -21.08 -14.58 5.02
CA SER A 133 -22.25 -15.10 4.29
C SER A 133 -22.47 -14.38 2.95
N GLN A 134 -22.04 -13.12 2.87
CA GLN A 134 -22.12 -12.28 1.68
C GLN A 134 -21.01 -12.56 0.65
N LYS A 135 -20.07 -13.47 0.97
CA LYS A 135 -18.92 -13.81 0.10
C LYS A 135 -18.09 -12.58 -0.28
N LEU A 136 -17.89 -11.67 0.67
CA LEU A 136 -17.03 -10.50 0.49
C LEU A 136 -15.61 -10.97 0.22
N ALA A 137 -14.97 -10.41 -0.81
CA ALA A 137 -13.59 -10.67 -1.15
C ALA A 137 -12.92 -9.38 -1.62
N ALA A 138 -11.69 -9.17 -1.18
CA ALA A 138 -10.81 -8.18 -1.75
C ALA A 138 -10.40 -8.62 -3.15
N VAL A 139 -10.31 -7.66 -4.07
CA VAL A 139 -9.86 -7.88 -5.43
C VAL A 139 -8.61 -7.04 -5.64
N GLN A 140 -7.47 -7.71 -5.83
CA GLN A 140 -6.23 -7.05 -6.22
C GLN A 140 -6.03 -7.28 -7.73
N PRO A 141 -6.29 -6.27 -8.57
CA PRO A 141 -6.02 -6.37 -9.99
C PRO A 141 -4.51 -6.38 -10.24
N ILE A 142 -4.08 -7.24 -11.15
CA ILE A 142 -2.69 -7.48 -11.52
C ILE A 142 -2.53 -7.38 -13.03
N LEU A 143 -1.46 -6.72 -13.47
CA LEU A 143 -0.98 -6.71 -14.84
C LEU A 143 0.42 -7.31 -14.88
N LYS A 144 0.57 -8.49 -15.49
CA LYS A 144 1.85 -9.19 -15.63
C LYS A 144 2.40 -9.02 -17.04
N GLY A 145 3.72 -8.88 -17.19
CA GLY A 145 4.40 -8.78 -18.47
C GLY A 145 4.46 -7.39 -19.10
N VAL A 146 3.88 -6.36 -18.46
CA VAL A 146 4.04 -4.97 -18.92
C VAL A 146 5.21 -4.32 -18.19
N ILE A 147 6.26 -3.99 -18.92
CA ILE A 147 7.35 -3.15 -18.40
C ILE A 147 6.74 -1.76 -18.16
N PRO A 148 6.82 -1.17 -16.95
CA PRO A 148 6.43 0.22 -16.78
C PRO A 148 7.28 1.06 -17.73
N THR A 149 6.64 1.69 -18.71
CA THR A 149 7.31 2.55 -19.69
C THR A 149 8.13 3.57 -18.91
N ALA A 150 9.46 3.55 -19.10
CA ALA A 150 10.34 4.54 -18.51
C ALA A 150 9.80 5.94 -18.81
N THR A 151 9.73 6.80 -17.79
CA THR A 151 9.38 8.21 -17.93
C THR A 151 10.15 8.79 -19.12
N PRO A 152 9.49 9.46 -20.09
CA PRO A 152 10.22 10.01 -21.22
C PRO A 152 11.29 10.96 -20.70
N LYS A 153 12.55 10.69 -21.04
CA LYS A 153 13.68 11.60 -20.86
C LYS A 153 13.27 12.96 -21.45
N PRO A 154 13.49 14.10 -20.78
CA PRO A 154 13.10 15.39 -21.33
C PRO A 154 13.75 15.55 -22.70
N THR A 155 12.91 15.73 -23.72
CA THR A 155 13.29 16.02 -25.09
C THR A 155 14.27 17.18 -25.08
N ALA A 156 15.48 16.96 -25.59
CA ALA A 156 16.45 18.03 -25.77
C ALA A 156 15.82 19.16 -26.59
N GLU A 157 16.08 20.41 -26.17
CA GLU A 157 15.68 21.63 -26.87
C GLU A 157 15.95 21.53 -28.38
N PRO A 158 15.05 22.07 -29.23
CA PRO A 158 15.26 22.04 -30.67
C PRO A 158 16.52 22.83 -31.02
N THR A 159 17.46 22.13 -31.66
CA THR A 159 18.66 22.71 -32.27
C THR A 159 18.22 23.70 -33.34
N ALA A 160 18.74 24.93 -33.26
CA ALA A 160 18.45 26.01 -34.19
C ALA A 160 18.75 25.59 -35.64
N GLU A 161 17.77 25.81 -36.52
CA GLU A 161 17.89 25.60 -37.96
C GLU A 161 18.73 26.75 -38.59
N PRO A 162 19.68 26.46 -39.51
CA PRO A 162 20.50 27.50 -40.12
C PRO A 162 19.72 28.25 -41.21
N THR A 163 19.57 29.56 -41.04
CA THR A 163 18.94 30.46 -42.02
C THR A 163 19.79 30.60 -43.28
N ALA A 164 19.22 30.26 -44.44
CA ALA A 164 19.78 30.53 -45.77
C ALA A 164 19.08 31.74 -46.44
N PRO A 165 19.74 32.43 -47.40
CA PRO A 165 19.66 33.87 -47.55
C PRO A 165 18.48 34.37 -48.41
N GLY A 166 17.90 35.49 -47.98
CA GLY A 166 16.81 36.19 -48.67
C GLY A 166 17.28 36.93 -49.92
N THR A 167 16.64 36.61 -51.05
CA THR A 167 16.76 37.33 -52.31
C THR A 167 15.97 38.64 -52.26
N ASP A 168 16.71 39.72 -52.43
CA ASP A 168 16.26 41.10 -52.63
C ASP A 168 15.56 41.28 -53.99
N ARG A 169 14.43 42.01 -54.02
CA ARG A 169 13.98 42.86 -55.15
C ARG A 169 12.79 43.77 -54.75
N ARG A 170 13.11 45.07 -54.61
CA ARG A 170 12.45 46.31 -55.16
C ARG A 170 10.92 46.48 -54.96
N ALA A 171 10.35 47.64 -54.61
CA ALA A 171 10.71 49.02 -54.93
C ALA A 171 9.86 50.08 -54.17
N HIS A 172 10.38 51.33 -54.12
CA HIS A 172 9.71 52.65 -54.00
C HIS A 172 8.97 52.99 -52.68
N GLY A 173 9.13 54.15 -52.04
CA GLY A 173 9.95 55.34 -52.28
C GLY A 173 9.57 56.49 -51.32
N SER A 174 10.50 57.45 -51.18
CA SER A 174 10.35 58.88 -50.85
C SER A 174 10.11 59.38 -49.40
N THR A 175 11.13 60.13 -48.92
CA THR A 175 11.16 61.43 -48.18
C THR A 175 10.56 61.47 -46.75
N ASP A 176 11.22 62.04 -45.73
CA ASP A 176 11.66 63.44 -45.69
C ASP A 176 12.76 63.72 -44.62
N SER A 177 13.28 64.94 -44.63
CA SER A 177 14.63 65.34 -44.18
C SER A 177 14.60 66.35 -43.02
N TYR A 178 15.46 66.16 -42.00
CA TYR A 178 16.19 67.16 -41.17
C TYR A 178 15.39 68.26 -40.38
N PRO A 179 15.98 69.09 -39.47
CA PRO A 179 17.39 69.22 -39.12
C PRO A 179 17.77 69.29 -37.62
N ASP A 180 19.09 69.32 -37.49
CA ASP A 180 20.00 69.45 -36.36
C ASP A 180 20.20 70.91 -35.85
N ARG A 181 20.87 71.02 -34.69
CA ARG A 181 21.59 72.19 -34.07
C ARG A 181 20.87 73.10 -33.05
N PRO A 182 21.62 73.78 -32.15
CA PRO A 182 23.08 73.82 -31.95
C PRO A 182 23.60 73.17 -30.65
#